data_AF-A0A838TIR6-F1
#
_entry.id   AF-A0A838TIR6-F1
#
_cell.length_a   1.000
_cell.length_b   1.000
_cell.length_c   1.000
_cell.angle_alpha   90.00
_cell.angle_beta   90.00
_cell.angle_gamma   90.00
#
_symmetry.space_group_name_H-M   'P 1'
#
loop_
_entity.id
_entity.type
_entity.pdbx_description
1 polymer ?
#
loop_
_entity_poly.entity_id
_entity_poly.type
_entity_poly.pdbx_seq_one_letter_code
_entity_poly.pdbx_strand_id
1 'polypeptide(L)' 'MDLSIIIPLIDEAESLPELSAWIEKVMTENNYSYEIIMVDDGSRDNSWEVIEA' A
#
# COMPACT_ATOMS: atom_id res chain seq x y z
N MET A 1 -10.33 -7.96 -14.28
CA MET A 1 -8.89 -8.29 -14.33
C MET A 1 -8.43 -8.30 -12.90
N ASP A 2 -7.67 -9.32 -12.53
CA ASP A 2 -7.19 -9.50 -11.15
C ASP A 2 -5.74 -9.04 -11.08
N LEU A 3 -5.47 -8.03 -10.25
CA LEU A 3 -4.18 -7.36 -10.15
C LEU A 3 -3.57 -7.60 -8.77
N SER A 4 -2.32 -8.08 -8.73
CA SER A 4 -1.55 -8.17 -7.49
C SER A 4 -0.48 -7.08 -7.48
N ILE A 5 -0.57 -6.16 -6.52
CA ILE A 5 0.41 -5.07 -6.36
C ILE A 5 1.32 -5.40 -5.19
N ILE A 6 2.61 -5.54 -5.45
CA ILE A 6 3.63 -5.80 -4.42
C ILE A 6 4.42 -4.52 -4.22
N ILE A 7 4.45 -4.03 -2.97
CA ILE A 7 5.08 -2.76 -2.60
C ILE A 7 6.13 -3.03 -1.51
N PRO A 8 7.43 -3.03 -1.84
CA PRO A 8 8.47 -3.02 -0.81
C PRO A 8 8.53 -1.64 -0.16
N LEU A 9 8.64 -1.60 1.16
CA LEU A 9 8.72 -0.38 1.95
C LEU A 9 9.88 -0.43 2.94
N ILE A 10 10.50 0.73 3.17
CA ILE A 10 11.55 0.96 4.16
C ILE A 10 11.44 2.40 4.69
N ASP A 11 11.06 2.55 5.96
CA ASP A 11 10.91 3.86 6.63
C ASP A 11 9.96 4.87 5.91
N GLU A 12 8.78 4.42 5.44
CA GLU A 12 7.85 5.20 4.60
C GLU A 12 6.49 5.53 5.28
N ALA A 13 6.43 5.58 6.62
CA ALA A 13 5.17 5.71 7.38
C ALA A 13 4.29 6.89 6.97
N GLU A 14 4.87 8.02 6.56
CA GLU A 14 4.11 9.22 6.16
C GLU A 14 3.51 9.11 4.75
N SER A 15 4.17 8.38 3.85
CA SER A 15 3.81 8.27 2.43
C SER A 15 2.75 7.18 2.18
N LEU A 16 2.66 6.17 3.06
CA LEU A 16 1.81 4.99 2.89
C LEU A 16 0.31 5.31 2.76
N PRO A 17 -0.29 6.19 3.59
CA PRO A 17 -1.71 6.52 3.46
C PRO A 17 -2.05 7.24 2.15
N GLU A 18 -1.14 8.08 1.66
CA GLU A 18 -1.35 8.77 0.38
C GLU A 18 -1.27 7.75 -0.78
N LEU A 19 -0.25 6.89 -0.78
CA LEU A 19 -0.08 5.86 -1.80
C LEU A 19 -1.29 4.92 -1.87
N SER A 20 -1.78 4.44 -0.72
CA SER A 20 -2.94 3.55 -0.68
C SER A 20 -4.21 4.23 -1.23
N ALA A 21 -4.45 5.50 -0.88
CA ALA A 21 -5.59 6.27 -1.37
C ALA A 21 -5.55 6.47 -2.90
N TRP A 22 -4.36 6.72 -3.47
CA TRP A 22 -4.19 6.83 -4.92
C TRP A 22 -4.44 5.51 -5.63
N ILE A 23 -3.93 4.39 -5.08
CA ILE A 23 -4.17 3.05 -5.64
C ILE A 23 -5.66 2.73 -5.61
N GLU A 24 -6.32 2.91 -4.46
CA GLU A 24 -7.77 2.65 -4.30
C GLU A 24 -8.60 3.47 -5.30
N LYS A 25 -8.28 4.76 -5.47
CA LYS A 25 -8.96 5.62 -6.44
C LYS A 25 -8.88 5.06 -7.86
N VAL A 26 -7.68 4.73 -8.34
CA VAL A 26 -7.47 4.21 -9.70
C VAL A 26 -8.17 2.86 -9.88
N MET A 27 -8.09 1.98 -8.88
CA MET A 27 -8.72 0.66 -8.94
C MET A 27 -10.25 0.75 -8.96
N THR A 28 -10.81 1.66 -8.17
CA THR A 28 -12.26 1.92 -8.12
C THR A 28 -12.76 2.53 -9.44
N GLU A 29 -12.06 3.54 -9.97
CA GLU A 29 -12.41 4.18 -11.24
C GLU A 29 -12.43 3.19 -12.42
N ASN A 30 -11.54 2.19 -12.39
CA ASN A 30 -11.44 1.18 -13.45
C ASN A 30 -12.16 -0.14 -13.11
N ASN A 31 -12.77 -0.23 -11.93
CA ASN A 31 -13.53 -1.37 -11.45
C ASN A 31 -12.73 -2.70 -11.49
N TYR A 32 -11.45 -2.63 -11.12
CA TYR A 32 -10.55 -3.78 -11.04
C TYR A 32 -10.69 -4.52 -9.71
N SER A 33 -10.45 -5.84 -9.75
CA SER A 33 -10.22 -6.63 -8.56
C SER A 33 -8.72 -6.62 -8.27
N TYR A 34 -8.33 -6.30 -7.05
CA TYR A 34 -6.92 -6.15 -6.70
C TYR A 34 -6.63 -6.59 -5.28
N GLU A 35 -5.37 -6.96 -5.06
CA GLU A 35 -4.77 -7.14 -3.74
C GLU A 35 -3.51 -6.27 -3.64
N ILE A 36 -3.22 -5.78 -2.43
CA ILE A 36 -1.99 -5.05 -2.13
C ILE A 36 -1.22 -5.88 -1.11
N ILE A 37 0.03 -6.20 -1.47
CA ILE A 37 0.98 -6.92 -0.63
C ILE A 37 2.10 -5.96 -0.28
N MET A 38 2.07 -5.45 0.95
CA MET A 38 3.12 -4.60 1.50
C MET A 38 4.20 -5.47 2.13
N VAL A 39 5.45 -5.29 1.71
CA VAL A 39 6.60 -6.05 2.20
C VAL A 39 7.56 -5.08 2.89
N ASP A 40 7.60 -5.14 4.21
CA ASP A 40 8.57 -4.38 4.99
C ASP A 40 9.96 -5.04 4.93
N ASP A 41 10.97 -4.30 4.46
CA ASP A 41 12.37 -4.75 4.36
C ASP A 41 13.24 -4.27 5.54
N GLY A 42 12.64 -4.21 6.74
CA GLY A 42 13.34 -3.91 7.99
C GLY A 42 13.26 -2.44 8.41
N SER A 43 12.12 -1.80 8.19
CA SER A 43 11.81 -0.46 8.68
C SER A 43 12.02 -0.36 10.19
N ARG A 44 12.50 0.80 10.62
CA ARG A 44 12.73 1.15 12.03
C ARG A 44 11.72 2.17 12.55
N ASP A 45 10.86 2.67 11.66
CA ASP A 45 9.78 3.58 11.96
C ASP A 45 8.46 2.85 12.23
N ASN A 46 7.39 3.63 12.41
CA ASN A 46 6.05 3.10 12.68
C ASN A 46 5.29 2.75 11.39
N SER A 47 5.98 2.45 10.27
CA SER A 47 5.34 2.11 8.99
C SER A 47 4.29 1.01 9.15
N TRP A 48 4.58 0.00 9.97
CA TRP A 48 3.64 -1.11 10.21
C TRP A 48 2.39 -0.67 10.99
N GLU A 49 2.52 0.24 11.96
CA GLU A 49 1.37 0.76 12.72
C GLU A 49 0.42 1.58 11.84
N VAL A 50 0.94 2.24 10.81
CA VAL A 50 0.14 2.99 9.83
C VAL A 50 -0.63 2.05 8.89
N ILE A 51 -0.12 0.85 8.64
CA ILE A 51 -0.77 -0.15 7.76
C ILE A 51 -1.93 -0.86 8.49
N GLU A 52 -1.83 -1.06 9.82
CA GLU A 52 -2.85 -1.78 10.61
C GLU A 52 -4.01 -0.91 11.15
N ALA A 53 -3.92 0.43 11.04
CA ALA A 53 -4.90 1.39 11.60
C ALA A 53 -6.11 1.63 10.68
#